data_AF-A0A2G6R0B9-F1
#
_entry.id   AF-A0A2G6R0B9-F1
#
_cell.length_a   1.000
_cell.length_b   1.000
_cell.length_c   1.000
_cell.angle_alpha   90.00
_cell.angle_beta   90.00
_cell.angle_gamma   90.00
#
_symmetry.space_group_name_H-M   'P 1'
#
loop_
_entity.id
_entity.type
_entity.pdbx_description
1 polymer ?
#
loop_
_entity_poly.entity_id
_entity_poly.type
_entity_poly.pdbx_seq_one_letter_code
_entity_poly.pdbx_strand_id
1 'polypeptide(L)'
;MRYVVIMAGGAGTRLWPLSRQGMPKQLLKLFEDKSLLRIAYERLHGFIPDDRILVCTGAAYADVVAEQLPELPVENILGEPVGRDSLNAVAWSAAVLAHRDSEAVV
;
A
#
# COMPACT_ATOMS: atom_id res chain seq x y z
N MET A 1 6.36 -16.99 7.32
CA MET A 1 4.95 -17.23 6.90
C MET A 1 4.65 -16.52 5.57
N ARG A 2 3.51 -16.75 4.91
CA ARG A 2 3.15 -15.98 3.69
C ARG A 2 2.64 -14.59 4.06
N TYR A 3 3.03 -13.59 3.29
CA TYR A 3 2.63 -12.18 3.40
C TYR A 3 2.18 -11.66 2.03
N VAL A 4 1.50 -10.51 2.01
CA VAL A 4 1.18 -9.80 0.77
C VAL A 4 1.60 -8.33 0.91
N VAL A 5 2.25 -7.79 -0.13
CA VAL A 5 2.60 -6.37 -0.20
C VAL A 5 1.81 -5.71 -1.32
N ILE A 6 0.97 -4.73 -0.98
CA ILE A 6 0.32 -3.84 -1.93
C ILE A 6 1.26 -2.66 -2.21
N MET A 7 1.81 -2.60 -3.42
CA MET A 7 2.59 -1.44 -3.88
C MET A 7 1.65 -0.32 -4.34
N ALA A 8 1.47 0.67 -3.46
CA ALA A 8 0.56 1.80 -3.59
C ALA A 8 1.32 3.11 -3.87
N GLY A 9 2.40 3.04 -4.65
CA GLY A 9 3.20 4.20 -5.06
C GLY A 9 2.79 4.84 -6.39
N GLY A 10 3.52 5.89 -6.77
CA GLY A 10 3.40 6.57 -8.07
C GLY A 10 2.49 7.81 -8.05
N ALA A 11 2.88 8.83 -8.83
CA ALA A 11 2.19 10.12 -8.87
C ALA A 11 0.86 10.10 -9.66
N GLY A 12 0.60 9.06 -10.46
CA GLY A 12 -0.68 8.90 -11.15
C GLY A 12 -0.99 9.92 -12.26
N THR A 13 0.01 10.63 -12.79
CA THR A 13 -0.15 11.84 -13.67
C THR A 13 -1.05 11.68 -14.90
N ARG A 14 -1.24 10.46 -15.41
CA ARG A 14 -2.11 10.17 -16.57
C ARG A 14 -3.60 10.36 -16.30
N LEU A 15 -4.02 10.34 -15.03
CA LEU A 15 -5.41 10.55 -14.63
C LEU A 15 -5.68 12.01 -14.23
N TRP A 16 -4.80 12.95 -14.59
CA TRP A 16 -5.09 14.36 -14.42
C TRP A 16 -6.37 14.72 -15.20
N PRO A 17 -7.30 15.52 -14.65
CA PRO A 17 -7.21 16.31 -13.41
C PRO A 17 -7.68 15.59 -12.13
N LEU A 18 -8.06 14.32 -12.21
CA LEU A 18 -8.50 13.51 -11.07
C LEU A 18 -7.35 13.25 -10.11
N SER A 19 -6.20 12.78 -10.64
CA SER A 19 -4.99 12.62 -9.84
C SER A 19 -4.28 13.96 -9.61
N ARG A 20 -3.91 14.26 -8.37
CA ARG A 20 -3.14 15.47 -7.99
C ARG A 20 -2.06 15.09 -6.97
N GLN A 21 -1.14 16.00 -6.67
CA GLN A 21 -0.06 15.73 -5.71
C GLN A 21 -0.57 15.24 -4.34
N GLY A 22 -1.72 15.75 -3.86
CA GLY A 22 -2.34 15.28 -2.60
C GLY A 22 -3.28 14.08 -2.74
N MET A 23 -3.60 13.65 -3.96
CA MET A 23 -4.53 12.55 -4.21
C MET A 23 -4.04 11.72 -5.42
N PRO A 24 -3.06 10.83 -5.20
CA PRO A 24 -2.52 9.97 -6.26
C PRO A 24 -3.55 8.89 -6.66
N LYS A 25 -3.33 8.27 -7.83
CA LYS A 25 -4.34 7.42 -8.48
C LYS A 25 -4.94 6.33 -7.58
N GLN A 26 -4.14 5.75 -6.71
CA GLN A 26 -4.51 4.62 -5.86
C GLN A 26 -5.53 5.03 -4.79
N LEU A 27 -5.55 6.30 -4.41
CA LEU A 27 -6.48 6.83 -3.43
C LEU A 27 -7.77 7.37 -4.06
N LEU A 28 -7.84 7.43 -5.40
CA LEU A 28 -9.02 7.90 -6.13
C LEU A 28 -10.16 6.89 -6.05
N LYS A 29 -11.34 7.39 -5.66
CA LYS A 29 -12.60 6.66 -5.65
C LYS A 29 -13.23 6.62 -7.04
N LEU A 30 -12.82 5.66 -7.86
CA LEU A 30 -13.25 5.56 -9.27
C LEU A 30 -14.45 4.63 -9.48
N PHE A 31 -14.68 3.69 -8.57
CA PHE A 31 -15.72 2.67 -8.73
C PHE A 31 -16.49 2.52 -7.43
N GLU A 32 -17.80 2.74 -7.47
CA GLU A 32 -18.72 2.49 -6.34
C GLU A 32 -18.26 3.13 -5.01
N ASP A 33 -17.75 4.37 -5.08
CA ASP A 33 -17.18 5.13 -3.96
C ASP A 33 -15.96 4.49 -3.26
N LYS A 34 -15.39 3.43 -3.84
CA LYS A 34 -14.17 2.77 -3.35
C LYS A 34 -12.93 3.24 -4.10
N SER A 35 -11.85 3.44 -3.35
CA SER A 35 -10.54 3.73 -3.93
C SER A 35 -9.95 2.49 -4.62
N LEU A 36 -9.05 2.70 -5.58
CA LEU A 36 -8.32 1.58 -6.19
C LEU A 36 -7.53 0.78 -5.14
N LEU A 37 -7.00 1.45 -4.12
CA LEU A 37 -6.35 0.82 -2.98
C LEU A 37 -7.33 -0.04 -2.18
N ARG A 38 -8.52 0.47 -1.86
CA ARG A 38 -9.56 -0.30 -1.15
C ARG A 38 -9.96 -1.54 -1.93
N ILE A 39 -10.18 -1.39 -3.24
CA ILE A 39 -10.50 -2.53 -4.12
C ILE A 39 -9.36 -3.55 -4.13
N ALA A 40 -8.09 -3.11 -4.13
CA ALA A 40 -6.96 -4.02 -4.07
C ALA A 40 -6.90 -4.79 -2.74
N TYR A 41 -7.15 -4.13 -1.62
CA TYR A 41 -7.21 -4.72 -0.29
C TYR A 41 -8.37 -5.72 -0.14
N GLU A 42 -9.58 -5.37 -0.60
CA GLU A 42 -10.76 -6.25 -0.48
C GLU A 42 -10.60 -7.59 -1.22
N ARG A 43 -9.74 -7.67 -2.24
CA ARG A 43 -9.40 -8.94 -2.89
C ARG A 43 -8.56 -9.87 -2.01
N LEU A 44 -7.90 -9.34 -1.00
CA LEU A 44 -7.03 -10.06 -0.08
C LEU A 44 -7.72 -10.35 1.26
N HIS A 45 -8.66 -9.49 1.67
CA HIS A 45 -9.37 -9.63 2.91
C HIS A 45 -10.12 -10.97 2.99
N GLY A 46 -9.95 -11.69 4.09
CA GLY A 46 -10.49 -13.05 4.28
C GLY A 46 -9.69 -14.17 3.60
N PHE A 47 -8.74 -13.84 2.70
CA PHE A 47 -7.81 -14.83 2.12
C PHE A 47 -6.51 -14.95 2.94
N ILE A 48 -6.04 -13.84 3.50
CA ILE A 48 -4.88 -13.79 4.39
C ILE A 48 -5.21 -12.90 5.59
N PRO A 49 -4.68 -13.19 6.80
CA PRO A 49 -4.84 -12.30 7.95
C PRO A 49 -4.37 -10.87 7.68
N ASP A 50 -5.11 -9.88 8.20
CA ASP A 50 -4.84 -8.46 7.96
C ASP A 50 -3.46 -8.03 8.52
N ASP A 51 -2.98 -8.69 9.57
CA ASP A 51 -1.63 -8.51 10.14
C ASP A 51 -0.49 -8.96 9.20
N ARG A 52 -0.81 -9.66 8.10
CA ARG A 52 0.13 -10.10 7.07
C ARG A 52 -0.04 -9.39 5.73
N ILE A 53 -0.90 -8.38 5.68
CA ILE A 53 -1.05 -7.49 4.53
C ILE A 53 -0.29 -6.20 4.83
N LEU A 54 0.65 -5.85 3.95
CA LEU A 54 1.42 -4.61 4.03
C LEU A 54 1.09 -3.71 2.85
N VAL A 55 1.19 -2.40 3.05
CA VAL A 55 1.06 -1.40 2.00
C VAL A 55 2.34 -0.59 1.92
N CYS A 56 3.02 -0.62 0.78
CA CYS A 56 4.15 0.25 0.49
C CYS A 56 3.65 1.46 -0.29
N THR A 57 3.71 2.64 0.30
CA THR A 57 3.22 3.91 -0.27
C THR A 57 4.23 5.04 -0.02
N GLY A 58 4.03 6.23 -0.57
CA GLY A 58 4.81 7.40 -0.15
C GLY A 58 4.46 7.82 1.27
N ALA A 59 5.45 8.25 2.07
CA ALA A 59 5.26 8.68 3.46
C ALA A 59 4.21 9.78 3.62
N ALA A 60 4.12 10.71 2.66
CA ALA A 60 3.10 11.77 2.64
C ALA A 60 1.64 11.26 2.51
N TYR A 61 1.45 9.98 2.18
CA TYR A 61 0.14 9.37 2.00
C TYR A 61 -0.19 8.34 3.08
N ALA A 62 0.71 8.09 4.04
CA ALA A 62 0.54 7.04 5.05
C ALA A 62 -0.74 7.21 5.87
N ASP A 63 -1.03 8.45 6.30
CA ASP A 63 -2.23 8.75 7.09
C ASP A 63 -3.51 8.49 6.28
N VAL A 64 -3.56 8.91 5.02
CA VAL A 64 -4.72 8.68 4.15
C VAL A 64 -4.89 7.19 3.84
N VAL A 65 -3.80 6.44 3.73
CA VAL A 65 -3.85 4.97 3.59
C VAL A 65 -4.44 4.34 4.85
N ALA A 66 -4.02 4.78 6.04
CA ALA A 66 -4.55 4.28 7.31
C ALA A 66 -6.05 4.58 7.46
N GLU A 67 -6.48 5.76 7.05
CA GLU A 67 -7.91 6.12 7.03
C GLU A 67 -8.73 5.25 6.06
N GLN A 68 -8.17 4.89 4.90
CA GLN A 68 -8.88 4.07 3.91
C GLN A 68 -8.87 2.57 4.22
N LEU A 69 -7.89 2.09 4.99
CA LEU A 69 -7.69 0.69 5.35
C LEU A 69 -7.55 0.53 6.88
N PRO A 70 -8.60 0.87 7.68
CA PRO A 70 -8.54 0.85 9.13
C PRO A 70 -8.35 -0.55 9.73
N GLU A 71 -8.54 -1.61 8.93
CA GLU A 71 -8.30 -2.99 9.35
C GLU A 71 -6.82 -3.35 9.45
N LEU A 72 -5.94 -2.62 8.75
CA LEU A 72 -4.51 -2.91 8.76
C LEU A 72 -3.85 -2.33 10.01
N PRO A 73 -2.90 -3.05 10.64
CA PRO A 73 -2.03 -2.47 11.64
C PRO A 73 -1.24 -1.28 11.06
N VAL A 74 -1.09 -0.21 11.83
CA VAL A 74 -0.39 1.01 11.37
C VAL A 74 1.05 0.69 10.96
N GLU A 75 1.71 -0.23 11.67
CA GLU A 75 3.04 -0.72 11.37
C GLU A 75 3.16 -1.45 10.02
N ASN A 76 2.05 -1.86 9.41
CA ASN A 76 2.04 -2.49 8.09
C ASN A 76 1.93 -1.48 6.94
N ILE A 77 1.78 -0.20 7.24
CA ILE A 77 1.80 0.89 6.27
C ILE A 77 3.22 1.44 6.18
N LEU A 78 3.95 1.00 5.15
CA LEU A 78 5.32 1.39 4.90
C LEU A 78 5.35 2.67 4.05
N GLY A 79 5.66 3.79 4.69
CA GLY A 79 5.81 5.10 4.04
C GLY A 79 7.22 5.33 3.49
N GLU A 80 7.42 5.15 2.18
CA GLU A 80 8.65 5.48 1.47
C GLU A 80 8.95 6.98 1.60
N PRO A 81 10.13 7.37 2.10
CA PRO A 81 10.48 8.79 2.24
C PRO A 81 10.66 9.47 0.88
N VAL A 82 11.03 8.69 -0.14
CA VAL A 82 11.23 9.15 -1.52
C VAL A 82 10.79 8.03 -2.45
N GLY A 83 10.01 8.37 -3.49
CA GLY A 83 9.65 7.40 -4.53
C GLY A 83 10.88 6.97 -5.33
N ARG A 84 11.18 5.67 -5.36
CA ARG A 84 12.33 5.10 -6.10
C ARG A 84 11.98 3.85 -6.90
N ASP A 85 10.92 3.90 -7.71
CA ASP A 85 10.48 2.80 -8.59
C ASP A 85 10.14 1.49 -7.84
N SER A 86 9.60 0.52 -8.59
CA SER A 86 9.06 -0.71 -8.01
C SER A 86 10.11 -1.60 -7.35
N LEU A 87 11.35 -1.62 -7.84
CA LEU A 87 12.39 -2.49 -7.26
C LEU A 87 12.71 -2.08 -5.82
N ASN A 88 12.77 -0.77 -5.52
CA ASN A 88 13.03 -0.31 -4.16
C ASN A 88 11.83 -0.59 -3.24
N ALA A 89 10.60 -0.40 -3.73
CA ALA A 89 9.38 -0.75 -2.97
C ALA A 89 9.35 -2.24 -2.59
N VAL A 90 9.72 -3.14 -3.51
CA VAL A 90 9.83 -4.58 -3.24
C VAL A 90 10.97 -4.86 -2.27
N ALA A 91 12.18 -4.37 -2.53
CA ALA A 91 13.36 -4.67 -1.72
C ALA A 91 13.22 -4.17 -0.28
N TRP A 92 12.67 -2.97 -0.10
CA TRP A 92 12.48 -2.40 1.24
C TRP A 92 11.41 -3.17 2.02
N SER A 93 10.26 -3.46 1.41
CA SER A 93 9.20 -4.25 2.06
C SER A 93 9.69 -5.64 2.44
N ALA A 94 10.46 -6.30 1.57
CA ALA A 94 11.08 -7.59 1.84
C ALA A 94 12.10 -7.51 2.99
N ALA A 95 12.93 -6.47 3.05
CA ALA A 95 13.89 -6.27 4.14
C ALA A 95 13.19 -6.03 5.49
N VAL A 96 12.11 -5.23 5.50
CA VAL A 96 11.28 -5.02 6.70
C VAL A 96 10.68 -6.34 7.17
N LEU A 97 10.14 -7.15 6.26
CA LEU A 97 9.55 -8.45 6.60
C LEU A 97 10.60 -9.46 7.08
N ALA A 98 11.76 -9.55 6.43
CA ALA A 98 12.85 -10.42 6.85
C ALA A 98 13.36 -10.08 8.27
N HIS A 99 13.24 -8.82 8.69
CA HIS A 99 13.55 -8.41 10.05
C HIS A 99 12.44 -8.76 11.06
N ARG A 100 11.18 -8.79 10.63
CA ARG A 100 10.01 -9.10 11.48
C ARG A 100 9.78 -10.61 11.65
N ASP A 101 9.95 -11.38 10.57
CA ASP A 101 9.76 -12.84 10.51
C ASP A 101 10.84 -13.43 9.59
N SER A 102 11.76 -14.24 10.16
CA SER A 102 12.86 -14.86 9.41
C SER A 102 12.38 -15.87 8.36
N GLU A 103 11.14 -16.37 8.50
CA GLU A 103 10.52 -17.32 7.58
C GLU A 103 9.55 -16.63 6.62
N ALA A 104 9.54 -15.29 6.55
CA ALA A 104 8.64 -14.52 5.69
C ALA A 104 8.82 -14.87 4.20
N VAL A 105 7.70 -15.07 3.52
CA VAL A 105 7.61 -15.25 2.07
C VAL A 105 6.56 -14.27 1.55
N VAL A 106 6.94 -13.45 0.58
CA VAL A 106 6.08 -12.45 -0.08
C VAL A 106 5.71 -12.93 -1.47
#